data_AF-D3T2G7-F1
#
_entry.id   AF-D3T2G7-F1
#
_cell.length_a   1.000
_cell.length_b   1.000
_cell.length_c   1.000
_cell.angle_alpha   90.00
_cell.angle_beta   90.00
_cell.angle_gamma   90.00
#
_symmetry.space_group_name_H-M   'P 1'
#
loop_
_entity.id
_entity.type
_entity.pdbx_description
1 polymer ?
#
loop_
_entity_poly.entity_id
_entity_poly.type
_entity_poly.pdbx_seq_one_letter_code
_entity_poly.pdbx_strand_id
1 'polypeptide(L)'
;MGTQYDGSDVSVIFAGMRIEQLQSVSTPDVSYPGEYDRTLGDDDDVFVTDDTPEELEGELVVAPTSGSIDDLEQHLHDRTIDTLTIRFPPDHSQSSETYSGTALTERSDEDFDGDDSDDRTYSFVSEDIE
;
A
#
# COMPACT_ATOMS: atom_id res chain seq x y z
N MET A 1 10.40 -4.68 3.44
CA MET A 1 9.10 -5.35 3.65
C MET A 1 8.30 -4.35 4.45
N GLY A 2 7.34 -3.69 3.79
CA GLY A 2 6.66 -2.52 4.35
C GLY A 2 5.77 -2.83 5.56
N THR A 3 5.09 -1.80 6.08
CA THR A 3 4.37 -1.93 7.35
C THR A 3 2.99 -2.54 7.14
N GLN A 4 2.69 -3.61 7.87
CA GLN A 4 1.38 -4.28 7.83
C GLN A 4 0.45 -3.75 8.94
N TYR A 5 -0.79 -3.47 8.56
CA TYR A 5 -1.86 -2.98 9.42
C TYR A 5 -3.06 -3.92 9.41
N ASP A 6 -3.74 -4.01 10.55
CA ASP A 6 -5.03 -4.69 10.65
C ASP A 6 -6.12 -3.85 9.98
N GLY A 7 -6.94 -4.48 9.15
CA GLY A 7 -7.99 -3.81 8.40
C GLY A 7 -9.12 -3.24 9.27
N SER A 8 -9.20 -3.65 10.54
CA SER A 8 -10.13 -3.10 11.53
C SER A 8 -9.68 -1.73 12.05
N ASP A 9 -8.37 -1.46 12.07
CA ASP A 9 -7.76 -0.25 12.61
C ASP A 9 -7.58 0.84 11.55
N VAL A 10 -7.44 0.45 10.29
CA VAL A 10 -7.22 1.36 9.16
C VAL A 10 -8.44 1.43 8.24
N SER A 11 -8.49 2.46 7.40
CA SER A 11 -9.51 2.56 6.36
C SER A 11 -8.86 2.90 5.03
N VAL A 12 -9.01 2.00 4.06
CA VAL A 12 -8.49 2.18 2.71
C VAL A 12 -9.60 2.68 1.79
N ILE A 13 -9.27 3.68 0.97
CA ILE A 13 -10.15 4.29 -0.02
C ILE A 13 -9.43 4.20 -1.36
N PHE A 14 -9.97 3.47 -2.33
CA PHE A 14 -9.42 3.36 -3.69
C PHE A 14 -10.40 3.94 -4.69
N ALA A 15 -9.95 4.79 -5.62
CA ALA A 15 -10.80 5.46 -6.61
C ALA A 15 -12.02 6.19 -6.00
N GLY A 16 -11.87 6.73 -4.78
CA GLY A 16 -12.96 7.36 -4.03
C GLY A 16 -13.97 6.39 -3.39
N MET A 17 -13.83 5.09 -3.63
CA MET A 17 -14.58 4.02 -2.97
C MET A 17 -13.86 3.60 -1.68
N ARG A 18 -14.61 3.42 -0.59
CA ARG A 18 -14.05 2.79 0.62
C ARG A 18 -14.05 1.26 0.44
N ILE A 19 -12.90 0.63 0.68
CA ILE A 19 -12.80 -0.83 0.71
C ILE A 19 -13.48 -1.34 1.98
N GLU A 20 -14.54 -2.12 1.81
CA GLU A 20 -15.28 -2.73 2.91
C GLU A 20 -14.65 -4.06 3.34
N GLN A 21 -14.84 -4.44 4.60
CA GLN A 21 -14.34 -5.71 5.16
C GLN A 21 -12.87 -5.99 4.84
N LEU A 22 -12.04 -4.95 4.94
CA LEU A 22 -10.59 -5.06 4.87
C LEU A 22 -10.11 -5.91 6.05
N GLN A 23 -9.29 -6.91 5.76
CA GLN A 23 -8.70 -7.82 6.74
C GLN A 23 -7.31 -7.33 7.13
N SER A 24 -6.50 -6.95 6.14
CA SER A 24 -5.20 -6.35 6.36
C SER A 24 -4.78 -5.49 5.16
N VAL A 25 -3.84 -4.58 5.41
CA VAL A 25 -3.14 -3.82 4.35
C VAL A 25 -1.67 -3.72 4.69
N SER A 26 -0.83 -3.96 3.70
CA SER A 26 0.60 -3.74 3.74
C SER A 26 0.91 -2.52 2.90
N THR A 27 1.46 -1.49 3.52
CA THR A 27 1.93 -0.30 2.82
C THR A 27 3.30 -0.55 2.21
N PRO A 28 3.69 0.15 1.13
CA PRO A 28 5.05 0.08 0.61
C PRO A 28 6.09 0.47 1.67
N ASP A 29 7.30 -0.03 1.48
CA ASP A 29 8.46 0.33 2.30
C ASP A 29 8.95 1.71 1.87
N VAL A 30 8.22 2.75 2.29
CA VAL A 30 8.63 4.12 2.09
C VAL A 30 9.61 4.49 3.18
N SER A 31 10.90 4.48 2.83
CA SER A 31 11.92 5.16 3.63
C SER A 31 11.67 6.67 3.52
N TYR A 32 10.72 7.19 4.31
CA TYR A 32 10.56 8.62 4.46
C TYR A 32 11.88 9.19 5.00
N PRO A 33 12.52 10.16 4.32
CA PRO A 33 13.67 10.88 4.86
C PRO A 33 13.15 11.81 5.97
N GLY A 34 12.81 11.21 7.10
CA GLY A 34 12.19 11.84 8.25
C GLY A 34 13.04 11.68 9.49
N GLU A 35 14.28 12.18 9.44
CA GLU A 35 14.87 13.02 10.48
C GLU A 35 16.27 13.40 10.04
N TYR A 36 16.55 14.71 10.01
CA TYR A 36 17.91 15.21 9.91
C TYR A 36 18.69 14.72 11.14
N ASP A 37 19.36 13.57 11.05
CA ASP A 37 20.52 13.34 11.89
C ASP A 37 21.63 14.25 11.32
N ARG A 38 21.60 15.52 11.74
CA ARG A 38 22.77 16.40 11.61
C ARG A 38 23.85 15.86 12.54
N THR A 39 24.48 14.77 12.16
CA THR A 39 25.85 14.50 12.60
C THR A 39 26.74 15.50 11.88
N LEU A 40 26.92 16.67 12.51
CA LEU A 40 28.05 17.56 12.25
C LEU A 40 29.32 16.76 12.56
N GLY A 41 29.89 16.10 11.56
CA GLY A 41 31.08 15.28 11.75
C GLY A 41 31.64 14.76 10.43
N ASP A 42 32.56 15.54 9.86
CA ASP A 42 33.76 15.15 9.12
C ASP A 42 33.70 14.02 8.06
N ASP A 43 34.09 14.41 6.85
CA ASP A 43 34.68 13.64 5.75
C ASP A 43 33.78 12.68 4.91
N ASP A 44 33.92 12.88 3.59
CA ASP A 44 33.40 12.08 2.46
C ASP A 44 31.88 12.10 2.22
N ASP A 45 31.47 13.21 1.62
CA ASP A 45 30.18 13.48 0.99
C ASP A 45 30.00 12.59 -0.26
N VAL A 46 29.63 11.32 -0.06
CA VAL A 46 29.12 10.44 -1.13
C VAL A 46 27.59 10.44 -1.03
N PHE A 47 26.95 11.41 -1.68
CA PHE A 47 25.52 11.33 -2.00
C PHE A 47 25.31 10.17 -2.98
N VAL A 48 25.07 8.96 -2.46
CA VAL A 48 24.36 7.92 -3.21
C VAL A 48 22.87 8.21 -3.01
N THR A 49 22.35 9.20 -3.74
CA THR A 49 20.92 9.20 -4.05
C THR A 49 20.75 8.08 -5.07
N ASP A 50 20.49 6.87 -4.57
CA ASP A 50 19.88 5.81 -5.36
C ASP A 50 18.44 6.27 -5.65
N ASP A 51 18.33 7.26 -6.53
CA ASP A 51 17.09 7.87 -7.02
C ASP A 51 16.47 6.92 -8.06
N THR A 52 16.33 5.65 -7.68
CA THR A 52 15.33 4.79 -8.29
C THR A 52 14.10 5.00 -7.42
N PRO A 53 12.99 5.54 -7.92
CA PRO A 53 11.75 5.50 -7.15
C PRO A 53 11.50 4.02 -6.86
N GLU A 54 11.68 3.61 -5.61
CA GLU A 54 11.27 2.28 -5.19
C GLU A 54 9.79 2.20 -5.55
N GLU A 55 9.44 1.24 -6.42
CA GLU A 55 8.06 1.05 -6.85
C GLU A 55 7.21 0.95 -5.57
N LEU A 56 6.20 1.82 -5.44
CA LEU A 56 5.38 1.89 -4.23
C LEU A 56 4.39 0.72 -4.23
N GLU A 57 4.94 -0.47 -3.98
CA GLU A 57 4.22 -1.74 -3.99
C GLU A 57 3.65 -2.05 -2.61
N GLY A 58 2.33 -2.25 -2.56
CA GLY A 58 1.61 -2.68 -1.37
C GLY A 58 0.65 -3.82 -1.63
N GLU A 59 0.03 -4.29 -0.56
CA GLU A 59 -0.90 -5.43 -0.58
C GLU A 59 -2.16 -5.12 0.23
N LEU A 60 -3.31 -5.54 -0.28
CA LEU A 60 -4.62 -5.42 0.37
C LEU A 60 -5.23 -6.80 0.49
N VAL A 61 -5.66 -7.18 1.68
CA VAL A 61 -6.41 -8.42 1.91
C VAL A 61 -7.83 -8.06 2.30
N VAL A 62 -8.80 -8.56 1.54
CA VAL A 62 -10.21 -8.22 1.67
C VAL A 62 -11.01 -9.50 1.84
N ALA A 63 -11.98 -9.49 2.74
CA ALA A 63 -12.85 -10.64 2.94
C ALA A 63 -13.67 -10.96 1.66
N PRO A 64 -13.93 -12.23 1.33
CA PRO A 64 -14.67 -12.65 0.11
C PRO A 64 -16.09 -12.10 0.03
N THR A 65 -16.67 -11.73 1.18
CA THR A 65 -18.03 -11.19 1.26
C THR A 65 -18.10 -9.68 1.02
N SER A 66 -16.96 -9.03 0.80
CA SER A 66 -16.90 -7.58 0.63
C SER A 66 -17.63 -7.12 -0.61
N GLY A 67 -18.45 -6.09 -0.45
CA GLY A 67 -19.14 -5.44 -1.57
C GLY A 67 -18.21 -4.72 -2.53
N SER A 68 -16.98 -4.42 -2.11
CA SER A 68 -15.98 -3.71 -2.92
C SER A 68 -15.24 -4.62 -3.91
N ILE A 69 -15.42 -5.95 -3.84
CA ILE A 69 -14.69 -6.90 -4.70
C ILE A 69 -15.01 -6.70 -6.18
N ASP A 70 -16.28 -6.50 -6.54
CA ASP A 70 -16.69 -6.36 -7.95
C ASP A 70 -16.02 -5.13 -8.60
N ASP A 71 -15.97 -4.01 -7.89
CA ASP A 71 -15.27 -2.80 -8.32
C ASP A 71 -13.75 -2.99 -8.36
N LEU A 72 -13.14 -3.62 -7.34
CA LEU A 72 -11.69 -3.90 -7.33
C LEU A 72 -11.28 -4.81 -8.50
N GLU A 73 -12.04 -5.87 -8.77
CA GLU A 73 -11.82 -6.76 -9.92
C GLU A 73 -12.02 -6.03 -11.24
N GLN A 74 -12.99 -5.11 -11.33
CA GLN A 74 -13.20 -4.29 -12.51
C GLN A 74 -12.01 -3.37 -12.77
N HIS A 75 -11.53 -2.66 -11.75
CA HIS A 75 -10.36 -1.78 -11.85
C HIS A 75 -9.07 -2.57 -12.19
N LEU A 76 -8.91 -3.76 -11.61
CA LEU A 76 -7.83 -4.68 -11.94
C LEU A 76 -7.88 -5.11 -13.41
N HIS A 77 -9.06 -5.51 -13.90
CA HIS A 77 -9.25 -5.95 -15.28
C HIS A 77 -9.04 -4.83 -16.30
N ASP A 78 -9.56 -3.63 -15.99
CA ASP A 78 -9.41 -2.43 -16.83
C ASP A 78 -8.01 -1.81 -16.73
N ARG A 79 -7.21 -2.23 -15.73
CA ARG A 79 -5.91 -1.65 -15.37
C ARG A 79 -6.03 -0.14 -15.15
N THR A 80 -7.09 0.26 -14.46
CA THR A 80 -7.34 1.65 -14.15
C THR A 80 -6.27 2.16 -13.19
N ILE A 81 -5.76 3.35 -13.47
CA ILE A 81 -4.84 4.06 -12.61
C ILE A 81 -5.65 5.11 -11.86
N ASP A 82 -5.67 5.03 -10.54
CA ASP A 82 -6.47 5.93 -9.70
C ASP A 82 -5.74 6.28 -8.39
N THR A 83 -6.41 6.99 -7.48
CA THR A 83 -5.84 7.38 -6.18
C THR A 83 -6.22 6.36 -5.10
N LEU A 84 -5.25 5.95 -4.29
CA LEU A 84 -5.44 5.13 -3.10
C LEU A 84 -5.12 5.95 -1.84
N THR A 85 -6.02 6.02 -0.88
CA THR A 85 -5.80 6.69 0.40
C THR A 85 -5.92 5.70 1.53
N ILE A 86 -4.89 5.60 2.38
CA ILE A 86 -4.89 4.81 3.60
C ILE A 86 -5.03 5.76 4.77
N ARG A 87 -6.05 5.57 5.60
CA ARG A 87 -6.25 6.32 6.84
C ARG A 87 -5.84 5.45 8.01
N PHE A 88 -4.87 5.93 8.78
CA PHE A 88 -4.34 5.22 9.94
C PHE A 88 -5.13 5.56 11.20
N PRO A 89 -5.06 4.71 12.24
CA PRO A 89 -5.59 5.03 13.55
C PRO A 89 -4.93 6.30 14.13
N PRO A 90 -5.60 6.99 15.06
CA PRO A 90 -5.10 8.25 15.64
C PRO A 90 -3.83 8.10 16.48
N ASP A 91 -3.43 6.88 16.83
CA ASP A 91 -2.19 6.57 17.56
C ASP A 91 -0.95 6.57 16.63
N HIS A 92 -1.17 6.63 15.32
CA HIS A 92 -0.11 6.63 14.32
C HIS A 92 0.45 8.04 14.10
N SER A 93 1.76 8.14 13.81
CA SER A 93 2.42 9.44 13.56
C SER A 93 1.80 10.22 12.40
N GLN A 94 1.21 9.51 11.43
CA GLN A 94 0.53 10.07 10.26
C GLN A 94 -0.96 9.75 10.34
N SER A 95 -1.82 10.72 10.03
CA SER A 95 -3.28 10.51 10.03
C SER A 95 -3.77 9.78 8.77
N SER A 96 -3.08 9.95 7.65
CA SER A 96 -3.38 9.29 6.38
C SER A 96 -2.21 9.42 5.41
N GLU A 97 -2.10 8.47 4.48
CA GLU A 97 -1.20 8.51 3.32
C GLU A 97 -2.03 8.42 2.04
N THR A 98 -1.70 9.24 1.04
CA THR A 98 -2.39 9.22 -0.25
C THR A 98 -1.41 8.85 -1.35
N TYR A 99 -1.67 7.74 -2.02
CA TYR A 99 -0.92 7.24 -3.15
C TYR A 99 -1.62 7.65 -4.43
N SER A 100 -0.87 8.30 -5.31
CA SER A 100 -1.32 8.77 -6.61
C SER A 100 -0.72 7.91 -7.72
N GLY A 101 -1.48 7.70 -8.80
CA GLY A 101 -1.03 6.82 -9.89
C GLY A 101 -1.09 5.34 -9.50
N THR A 102 -2.01 4.94 -8.63
CA THR A 102 -2.13 3.56 -8.15
C THR A 102 -2.86 2.67 -9.15
N ALA A 103 -2.19 1.61 -9.59
CA ALA A 103 -2.78 0.53 -10.36
C ALA A 103 -2.87 -0.75 -9.53
N LEU A 104 -4.00 -1.44 -9.60
CA LEU A 104 -4.14 -2.78 -9.04
C LEU A 104 -3.46 -3.79 -9.97
N THR A 105 -2.78 -4.76 -9.36
CA THR A 105 -2.13 -5.87 -10.05
C THR A 105 -2.56 -7.20 -9.42
N GLU A 106 -2.63 -8.23 -10.27
CA GLU A 106 -2.90 -9.59 -9.81
C GLU A 106 -1.70 -10.00 -8.95
N ARG A 107 -1.96 -10.56 -7.76
CA ARG A 107 -0.89 -11.21 -7.00
C ARG A 107 -0.36 -12.33 -7.88
N SER A 108 0.95 -12.40 -8.10
CA SER A 108 1.57 -13.59 -8.69
C SER A 108 1.29 -14.76 -7.75
N ASP A 109 0.37 -15.64 -8.13
CA ASP A 109 0.03 -16.89 -7.44
C ASP A 109 1.25 -17.81 -7.36
N GLU A 110 2.19 -17.51 -6.47
CA GLU A 110 3.30 -18.36 -6.09
C GLU A 110 3.20 -18.78 -4.62
N ASP A 111 1.99 -19.04 -4.12
CA ASP A 111 1.80 -19.82 -2.89
C ASP A 111 0.84 -20.99 -3.16
N PHE A 112 1.44 -22.07 -3.63
CA PHE A 112 0.89 -23.42 -3.60
C PHE A 112 0.97 -23.93 -2.14
N ASP A 113 0.19 -23.35 -1.22
CA ASP A 113 -0.05 -23.93 0.10
C ASP A 113 -1.52 -23.75 0.44
N GLY A 114 -2.21 -24.89 0.64
CA GLY A 114 -3.67 -24.96 0.69
C GLY A 114 -4.26 -24.44 2.00
N ASP A 115 -4.14 -23.14 2.22
CA ASP A 115 -4.91 -22.42 3.23
C ASP A 115 -6.24 -22.00 2.60
N ASP A 116 -7.33 -22.59 3.10
CA ASP A 116 -8.73 -22.39 2.67
C ASP A 116 -9.27 -20.99 3.06
N SER A 117 -8.39 -19.99 3.12
CA SER A 117 -8.80 -18.61 3.34
C SER A 117 -9.38 -18.10 2.03
N ASP A 118 -10.72 -18.07 1.95
CA ASP A 118 -11.49 -17.45 0.85
C ASP A 118 -11.17 -15.94 0.68
N ASP A 119 -10.28 -15.36 1.51
CA ASP A 119 -9.83 -13.98 1.43
C ASP A 119 -9.20 -13.66 0.06
N ARG A 120 -9.52 -12.47 -0.44
CA ARG A 120 -9.02 -11.96 -1.72
C ARG A 120 -7.86 -11.02 -1.46
N THR A 121 -6.70 -11.37 -2.00
CA THR A 121 -5.54 -10.48 -1.98
C THR A 121 -5.40 -9.71 -3.29
N TYR A 122 -5.17 -8.40 -3.17
CA TYR A 122 -4.89 -7.50 -4.28
C TYR A 122 -3.54 -6.83 -4.03
N SER A 123 -2.66 -6.87 -5.03
CA SER A 123 -1.44 -6.07 -5.02
C SER A 123 -1.74 -4.72 -5.67
N PHE A 124 -1.03 -3.68 -5.23
CA PHE A 124 -1.14 -2.36 -5.84
C PHE A 124 0.24 -1.75 -6.00
N VAL A 125 0.44 -1.04 -7.11
CA VAL A 125 1.67 -0.30 -7.39
C VAL A 125 1.29 1.14 -7.64
N SER A 126 1.97 2.06 -6.95
CA SER A 126 1.72 3.50 -7.08
C SER A 126 2.95 4.22 -7.61
N GLU A 127 2.72 5.34 -8.29
CA GLU A 127 3.80 6.17 -8.83
C GLU A 127 4.33 7.17 -7.80
N ASP A 128 3.45 7.67 -6.92
CA ASP A 128 3.78 8.74 -5.98
C ASP A 128 2.99 8.61 -4.66
N ILE A 129 3.48 9.23 -3.60
CA ILE A 129 2.87 9.26 -2.26
C ILE A 129 2.94 10.66 -1.65
N GLU A 130 1.81 11.12 -1.12
CA GLU A 130 1.56 12.43 -0.50
C GLU A 130 1.29 12.34 1.01
#